data_AF-A0A925GXN5-F1
#
_entry.id   AF-A0A925GXN5-F1
#
_cell.length_a   1.000
_cell.length_b   1.000
_cell.length_c   1.000
_cell.angle_alpha   90.00
_cell.angle_beta   90.00
_cell.angle_gamma   90.00
#
_symmetry.space_group_name_H-M   'P 1'
#
loop_
_entity.id
_entity.type
_entity.pdbx_description
1 polymer ?
#
loop_
_entity_poly.entity_id
_entity_poly.type
_entity_poly.pdbx_seq_one_letter_code
_entity_poly.pdbx_strand_id
1 'polypeptide(L)'
;MLLVAIVLLASAAPLPPAARLPLQRGIEALDKNELEAARTNFEQASKMVPRNASVWLLLAQTYARLKNAPLAAAAALKAETFGSTDSEIVHGLIHFYVETQPDLVRAVKLETACVSRNPKDAGKAAELRTMLGNEYVQKKEWANAVEQMTAALQLTPRDESAHFRLAQLYLFQQKFDPAFSVLENAQKQFPSSA
;
A
#
# COMPACT_ATOMS: atom_id res chain seq x y z
N MET A 1 4.76 -10.76 7.11
CA MET A 1 3.73 -10.95 6.07
C MET A 1 4.37 -11.52 4.81
N LEU A 2 4.02 -12.75 4.43
CA LEU A 2 4.58 -13.49 3.28
C LEU A 2 3.84 -13.18 1.94
N LEU A 3 2.75 -12.40 2.00
CA LEU A 3 1.78 -12.25 0.91
C LEU A 3 2.30 -11.45 -0.31
N VAL A 4 3.25 -10.54 -0.12
CA VAL A 4 3.68 -9.62 -1.21
C VAL A 4 4.56 -10.32 -2.26
N ALA A 5 5.36 -11.32 -1.85
CA ALA A 5 6.27 -12.02 -2.77
C ALA A 5 5.52 -12.90 -3.80
N ILE A 6 4.40 -13.53 -3.40
CA ILE A 6 3.60 -14.39 -4.28
C ILE A 6 2.79 -13.56 -5.29
N VAL A 7 2.28 -12.40 -4.89
CA VAL A 7 1.45 -11.56 -5.77
C VAL A 7 2.27 -10.87 -6.86
N LEU A 8 3.53 -10.49 -6.58
CA LEU A 8 4.41 -9.82 -7.55
C LEU A 8 4.87 -10.69 -8.72
N LEU A 9 4.77 -12.03 -8.61
CA LEU A 9 5.07 -12.96 -9.70
C LEU A 9 3.96 -13.02 -10.76
N ALA A 10 2.72 -12.67 -10.41
CA ALA A 10 1.56 -12.83 -11.29
C ALA A 10 1.33 -11.65 -12.24
N SER A 11 1.83 -10.44 -11.94
CA SER A 11 1.55 -9.24 -12.75
C SER A 11 2.71 -8.77 -13.63
N ALA A 12 3.89 -9.39 -13.55
CA ALA A 12 5.07 -8.84 -14.21
C ALA A 12 5.06 -9.09 -15.73
N ALA A 13 5.27 -8.01 -16.49
CA ALA A 13 5.66 -8.06 -17.90
C ALA A 13 6.70 -9.16 -18.17
N PRO A 14 6.71 -9.79 -19.37
CA PRO A 14 7.54 -10.95 -19.64
C PRO A 14 9.02 -10.69 -19.31
N LEU A 15 9.51 -11.38 -18.27
CA LEU A 15 10.89 -11.26 -17.82
C LEU A 15 11.84 -11.93 -18.83
N PRO A 16 12.97 -11.29 -19.19
CA PRO A 16 14.02 -11.91 -19.97
C PRO A 16 14.48 -13.22 -19.30
N PRO A 17 14.75 -14.29 -20.06
CA PRO A 17 15.20 -15.57 -19.48
C PRO A 17 16.37 -15.43 -18.51
N ALA A 18 17.31 -14.53 -18.80
CA ALA A 18 18.46 -14.25 -17.94
C ALA A 18 18.06 -13.77 -16.54
N ALA A 19 17.00 -12.98 -16.41
CA ALA A 19 16.54 -12.40 -15.15
C ALA A 19 15.67 -13.35 -14.31
N ARG A 20 15.12 -14.41 -14.92
CA ARG A 20 14.20 -15.34 -14.24
C ARG A 20 14.87 -16.12 -13.12
N LEU A 21 16.05 -16.69 -13.39
CA LEU A 21 16.74 -17.54 -12.41
C LEU A 21 17.20 -16.75 -11.17
N PRO A 22 17.86 -15.58 -11.29
CA PRO A 22 18.18 -14.76 -10.13
C PRO A 22 16.91 -14.31 -9.39
N LEU A 23 15.85 -13.89 -10.08
CA LEU A 23 14.61 -13.50 -9.40
C LEU A 23 14.02 -14.67 -8.59
N GLN A 24 13.90 -15.85 -9.19
CA GLN A 24 13.37 -17.03 -8.53
C GLN A 24 14.18 -17.41 -7.29
N ARG A 25 15.52 -17.48 -7.42
CA ARG A 25 16.40 -17.75 -6.28
C ARG A 25 16.30 -16.71 -5.18
N GLY A 26 16.10 -15.44 -5.56
CA GLY A 26 15.89 -14.36 -4.60
C GLY A 26 14.60 -14.54 -3.79
N ILE A 27 13.50 -14.93 -4.46
CA ILE A 27 12.21 -15.22 -3.80
C ILE A 27 12.33 -16.44 -2.89
N GLU A 28 12.89 -17.54 -3.39
CA GLU A 28 13.10 -18.76 -2.59
C GLU A 28 13.97 -18.49 -1.35
N ALA A 29 15.03 -17.69 -1.49
CA ALA A 29 15.86 -17.26 -0.37
C ALA A 29 15.07 -16.37 0.61
N LEU A 30 14.24 -15.45 0.10
CA LEU A 30 13.40 -14.58 0.94
C LEU A 30 12.37 -15.38 1.74
N ASP A 31 11.78 -16.41 1.15
CA ASP A 31 10.83 -17.34 1.77
C ASP A 31 11.50 -18.17 2.87
N LYS A 32 12.75 -18.57 2.66
CA LYS A 32 13.60 -19.24 3.67
C LYS A 32 14.21 -18.27 4.70
N ASN A 33 13.91 -16.97 4.61
CA ASN A 33 14.51 -15.92 5.43
C ASN A 33 16.06 -15.80 5.29
N GLU A 34 16.62 -16.26 4.17
CA GLU A 34 18.02 -16.13 3.80
C GLU A 34 18.28 -14.75 3.16
N LEU A 35 18.19 -13.68 3.96
CA LEU A 35 18.14 -12.30 3.48
C LEU A 35 19.34 -11.85 2.64
N GLU A 36 20.54 -12.31 2.98
CA GLU A 36 21.77 -12.00 2.23
C GLU A 36 21.78 -12.68 0.85
N ALA A 37 21.29 -13.91 0.76
CA ALA A 37 21.12 -14.61 -0.51
C ALA A 37 20.00 -13.97 -1.35
N ALA A 38 18.89 -13.57 -0.71
CA ALA A 38 17.82 -12.83 -1.36
C ALA A 38 18.34 -11.51 -1.95
N ARG A 39 19.08 -10.71 -1.16
CA ARG A 39 19.70 -9.45 -1.62
C ARG A 39 20.55 -9.68 -2.85
N THR A 40 21.49 -10.63 -2.78
CA THR A 40 22.45 -10.89 -3.87
C THR A 40 21.74 -11.26 -5.17
N ASN A 41 20.74 -12.14 -5.08
CA ASN A 41 19.98 -12.59 -6.23
C ASN A 41 19.08 -11.49 -6.82
N PHE A 42 18.43 -10.68 -5.98
CA PHE A 42 17.64 -9.55 -6.45
C PHE A 42 18.50 -8.40 -7.02
N GLU A 43 19.69 -8.16 -6.47
CA GLU A 43 20.66 -7.20 -7.03
C GLU A 43 21.09 -7.65 -8.43
N GLN A 44 21.36 -8.95 -8.62
CA GLN A 44 21.66 -9.51 -9.93
C GLN A 44 20.46 -9.37 -10.89
N ALA A 45 19.24 -9.68 -10.45
CA ALA A 45 18.04 -9.49 -11.24
C ALA A 45 17.87 -8.01 -11.65
N SER A 46 18.11 -7.07 -10.74
CA SER A 46 17.95 -5.63 -11.00
C SER A 46 18.90 -5.11 -12.08
N LYS A 47 20.09 -5.70 -12.22
CA LYS A 47 21.05 -5.36 -13.29
C LYS A 47 20.53 -5.80 -14.66
N MET A 48 19.77 -6.89 -14.72
CA MET A 48 19.22 -7.44 -15.96
C MET A 48 17.90 -6.78 -16.37
N VAL A 49 17.12 -6.34 -15.38
CA VAL A 49 15.84 -5.65 -15.58
C VAL A 49 15.80 -4.33 -14.79
N PRO A 50 16.62 -3.31 -15.16
CA PRO A 50 16.80 -2.10 -14.37
C PRO A 50 15.54 -1.23 -14.25
N ARG A 51 14.52 -1.45 -15.09
CA ARG A 51 13.24 -0.75 -15.07
C ARG A 51 12.07 -1.61 -14.56
N ASN A 52 12.34 -2.77 -13.96
CA ASN A 52 11.27 -3.60 -13.40
C ASN A 52 10.98 -3.19 -11.96
N ALA A 53 9.79 -2.63 -11.73
CA ALA A 53 9.38 -2.12 -10.43
C ALA A 53 9.27 -3.23 -9.36
N SER A 54 8.81 -4.43 -9.71
CA SER A 54 8.68 -5.56 -8.78
C SER A 54 10.03 -5.96 -8.18
N VAL A 55 11.09 -6.02 -8.99
CA VAL A 55 12.44 -6.33 -8.50
C VAL A 55 12.94 -5.27 -7.53
N TRP A 56 12.70 -3.99 -7.85
CA TRP A 56 13.08 -2.89 -6.95
C TRP A 56 12.29 -2.90 -5.64
N LEU A 57 11.01 -3.26 -5.67
CA LEU A 57 10.18 -3.38 -4.48
C LEU A 57 10.64 -4.54 -3.58
N LEU A 58 10.97 -5.70 -4.17
CA LEU A 58 11.55 -6.82 -3.44
C LEU A 58 12.91 -6.46 -2.83
N LEU A 59 13.75 -5.69 -3.53
CA LEU A 59 14.99 -5.15 -2.96
C LEU A 59 14.73 -4.22 -1.78
N ALA A 60 13.76 -3.30 -1.90
CA ALA A 60 13.41 -2.37 -0.83
C ALA A 60 13.03 -3.13 0.46
N GLN A 61 12.16 -4.13 0.33
CA GLN A 61 11.74 -4.99 1.45
C GLN A 61 12.90 -5.84 2.00
N THR A 62 13.77 -6.35 1.13
CA THR A 62 14.93 -7.16 1.55
C THR A 62 15.94 -6.30 2.31
N TYR A 63 16.29 -5.12 1.80
CA TYR A 63 17.16 -4.18 2.49
C TYR A 63 16.57 -3.71 3.83
N ALA A 64 15.26 -3.50 3.88
CA ALA A 64 14.57 -3.16 5.12
C ALA A 64 14.69 -4.26 6.18
N ARG A 65 14.48 -5.53 5.81
CA ARG A 65 14.67 -6.68 6.71
C ARG A 65 16.14 -6.84 7.14
N LEU A 66 17.07 -6.45 6.27
CA LEU A 66 18.51 -6.34 6.59
C LEU A 66 18.87 -5.08 7.41
N LYS A 67 17.89 -4.25 7.79
CA LYS A 67 18.06 -2.99 8.52
C LYS A 67 18.94 -1.96 7.81
N ASN A 68 19.04 -2.05 6.48
CA ASN A 68 19.74 -1.08 5.65
C ASN A 68 18.75 -0.04 5.08
N ALA A 69 18.35 0.91 5.93
CA ALA A 69 17.36 1.92 5.59
C ALA A 69 17.73 2.78 4.35
N PRO A 70 18.99 3.22 4.15
CA PRO A 70 19.36 3.99 2.95
C PRO A 70 19.15 3.22 1.64
N LEU A 71 19.56 1.95 1.57
CA LEU A 71 19.36 1.13 0.37
C LEU A 71 17.89 0.75 0.18
N ALA A 72 17.16 0.52 1.27
CA ALA A 72 15.72 0.27 1.21
C ALA A 72 14.97 1.44 0.59
N ALA A 73 15.25 2.67 1.05
CA ALA A 73 14.65 3.90 0.53
C ALA A 73 15.02 4.11 -0.96
N ALA A 74 16.28 3.92 -1.31
CA ALA A 74 16.74 4.07 -2.70
C ALA A 74 16.07 3.05 -3.65
N ALA A 75 15.87 1.81 -3.20
CA ALA A 75 15.18 0.79 -3.98
C ALA A 75 13.67 1.10 -4.10
N ALA A 76 13.01 1.55 -3.02
CA ALA A 76 11.60 1.95 -3.05
C ALA A 76 11.35 3.09 -4.04
N LEU A 77 12.23 4.09 -4.07
CA LEU A 77 12.17 5.19 -5.06
C LEU A 77 12.26 4.70 -6.51
N LYS A 78 13.08 3.66 -6.78
CA LYS A 78 13.14 3.07 -8.12
C LYS A 78 11.87 2.30 -8.46
N ALA A 79 11.31 1.55 -7.51
CA ALA A 79 10.03 0.87 -7.70
C ALA A 79 8.90 1.87 -8.00
N GLU A 80 8.86 2.99 -7.26
CA GLU A 80 7.95 4.10 -7.52
C GLU A 80 8.15 4.67 -8.94
N THR A 81 9.39 4.97 -9.31
CA THR A 81 9.72 5.55 -10.64
C THR A 81 9.21 4.70 -11.81
N PHE A 82 9.26 3.37 -11.68
CA PHE A 82 8.91 2.45 -12.77
C PHE A 82 7.53 1.80 -12.64
N GLY A 83 6.83 1.99 -11.51
CA GLY A 83 5.60 1.29 -11.21
C GLY A 83 4.55 2.10 -10.46
N SER A 84 4.66 3.44 -10.38
CA SER A 84 3.70 4.31 -9.68
C SER A 84 2.25 4.27 -10.21
N THR A 85 2.00 3.57 -11.31
CA THR A 85 0.67 3.40 -11.90
C THR A 85 0.21 1.94 -11.90
N ASP A 86 1.02 1.02 -11.39
CA ASP A 86 0.65 -0.37 -11.20
C ASP A 86 0.11 -0.54 -9.78
N SER A 87 -1.14 -0.98 -9.69
CA SER A 87 -1.88 -1.10 -8.42
C SER A 87 -1.18 -2.05 -7.44
N GLU A 88 -0.57 -3.13 -7.91
CA GLU A 88 0.13 -4.10 -7.06
C GLU A 88 1.45 -3.53 -6.54
N ILE A 89 2.18 -2.79 -7.38
CA ILE A 89 3.40 -2.09 -6.96
C ILE A 89 3.08 -1.00 -5.95
N VAL A 90 2.06 -0.19 -6.22
CA VAL A 90 1.63 0.89 -5.32
C VAL A 90 1.16 0.34 -3.99
N HIS A 91 0.40 -0.76 -3.98
CA HIS A 91 -0.01 -1.45 -2.75
C HIS A 91 1.23 -1.84 -1.92
N GLY A 92 2.20 -2.52 -2.53
CA GLY A 92 3.43 -2.92 -1.84
C GLY A 92 4.29 -1.75 -1.36
N LEU A 93 4.35 -0.65 -2.11
CA LEU A 93 5.03 0.58 -1.70
C LEU A 93 4.34 1.27 -0.53
N ILE A 94 3.01 1.28 -0.49
CA ILE A 94 2.25 1.84 0.63
C ILE A 94 2.56 1.07 1.91
N HIS A 95 2.56 -0.26 1.90
CA HIS A 95 2.98 -1.07 3.06
C HIS A 95 4.41 -0.73 3.49
N PHE A 96 5.32 -0.58 2.52
CA PHE A 96 6.69 -0.16 2.83
C PHE A 96 6.73 1.21 3.52
N TYR A 97 5.99 2.21 3.03
CA TYR A 97 5.94 3.55 3.61
C TYR A 97 5.09 3.66 4.88
N VAL A 98 4.28 2.67 5.21
CA VAL A 98 3.54 2.63 6.48
C VAL A 98 4.38 1.93 7.56
N GLU A 99 4.88 0.73 7.25
CA GLU A 99 5.45 -0.17 8.27
C GLU A 99 6.96 -0.02 8.42
N THR A 100 7.67 0.27 7.32
CA THR A 100 9.13 0.15 7.27
C THR A 100 9.83 1.50 7.29
N GLN A 101 9.37 2.43 6.45
CA GLN A 101 9.87 3.79 6.38
C GLN A 101 8.68 4.75 6.48
N PRO A 102 8.16 5.01 7.69
CA PRO A 102 6.96 5.81 7.91
C PRO A 102 6.98 7.15 7.16
N ASP A 103 6.20 7.23 6.09
CA ASP A 103 5.99 8.40 5.23
C ASP A 103 4.57 8.34 4.65
N LEU A 104 3.59 8.68 5.52
CA LEU A 104 2.18 8.63 5.16
C LEU A 104 1.80 9.62 4.07
N VAL A 105 2.52 10.75 3.99
CA VAL A 105 2.30 11.76 2.95
C VAL A 105 2.63 11.17 1.58
N ARG A 106 3.78 10.49 1.46
CA ARG A 106 4.14 9.80 0.21
C ARG A 106 3.17 8.65 -0.09
N ALA A 107 2.78 7.86 0.91
CA ALA A 107 1.83 6.76 0.72
C ALA A 107 0.47 7.25 0.19
N VAL A 108 -0.09 8.32 0.76
CA VAL A 108 -1.33 8.97 0.30
C VAL A 108 -1.17 9.49 -1.14
N LYS A 109 -0.04 10.12 -1.46
CA LYS A 109 0.23 10.63 -2.82
C LYS A 109 0.26 9.50 -3.86
N LEU A 110 0.89 8.37 -3.52
CA LEU A 110 0.97 7.21 -4.40
C LEU A 110 -0.39 6.59 -4.66
N GLU A 111 -1.18 6.37 -3.62
CA GLU A 111 -2.55 5.87 -3.76
C GLU A 111 -3.35 6.81 -4.68
N THR A 112 -3.30 8.13 -4.41
CA THR A 112 -4.12 9.14 -5.11
C THR A 112 -3.82 9.13 -6.62
N ALA A 113 -2.55 9.06 -6.97
CA ALA A 113 -2.10 9.01 -8.35
C ALA A 113 -2.49 7.69 -9.03
N CYS A 114 -2.45 6.57 -8.30
CA CYS A 114 -2.78 5.25 -8.82
C CYS A 114 -4.28 5.10 -9.13
N VAL A 115 -5.14 5.45 -8.18
CA VAL A 115 -6.60 5.31 -8.35
C VAL A 115 -7.14 6.21 -9.47
N SER A 116 -6.56 7.41 -9.63
CA SER A 116 -6.91 8.34 -10.72
C SER A 116 -6.64 7.75 -12.11
N ARG A 117 -5.67 6.82 -12.23
CA ARG A 117 -5.29 6.18 -13.50
C ARG A 117 -5.95 4.82 -13.70
N ASN A 118 -6.32 4.13 -12.62
CA ASN A 118 -6.98 2.84 -12.65
C ASN A 118 -8.29 2.85 -11.83
N PRO A 119 -9.36 3.55 -12.30
CA PRO A 119 -10.61 3.63 -11.54
C PRO A 119 -11.27 2.27 -11.27
N LYS A 120 -10.96 1.25 -12.08
CA LYS A 120 -11.42 -0.14 -11.89
C LYS A 120 -10.97 -0.76 -10.56
N ASP A 121 -9.90 -0.24 -9.96
CA ASP A 121 -9.34 -0.73 -8.70
C ASP A 121 -9.88 0.07 -7.48
N ALA A 122 -10.99 0.80 -7.65
CA ALA A 122 -11.59 1.63 -6.59
C ALA A 122 -11.79 0.90 -5.25
N GLY A 123 -12.16 -0.39 -5.27
CA GLY A 123 -12.29 -1.18 -4.05
C GLY A 123 -10.95 -1.35 -3.30
N LYS A 124 -9.88 -1.74 -4.01
CA LYS A 124 -8.53 -1.85 -3.44
C LYS A 124 -8.01 -0.50 -2.94
N ALA A 125 -8.29 0.56 -3.68
CA ALA A 125 -7.93 1.92 -3.31
C ALA A 125 -8.67 2.35 -2.01
N ALA A 126 -9.96 2.05 -1.88
CA ALA A 126 -10.72 2.31 -0.66
C ALA A 126 -10.14 1.55 0.56
N GLU A 127 -9.76 0.28 0.40
CA GLU A 127 -9.09 -0.49 1.45
C GLU A 127 -7.76 0.17 1.89
N LEU A 128 -6.94 0.61 0.93
CA LEU A 128 -5.69 1.32 1.20
C LEU A 128 -5.92 2.67 1.90
N ARG A 129 -6.95 3.42 1.51
CA ARG A 129 -7.37 4.67 2.18
C ARG A 129 -7.81 4.42 3.61
N THR A 130 -8.60 3.38 3.86
CA THR A 130 -9.01 2.99 5.21
C THR A 130 -7.80 2.63 6.07
N MET A 131 -6.83 1.88 5.52
CA MET A 131 -5.57 1.56 6.21
C MET A 131 -4.77 2.82 6.55
N LEU A 132 -4.57 3.74 5.60
CA LEU A 132 -3.89 5.02 5.83
C LEU A 132 -4.63 5.88 6.86
N GLY A 133 -5.96 5.90 6.80
CA GLY A 133 -6.80 6.58 7.79
C GLY A 133 -6.57 6.04 9.20
N ASN A 134 -6.59 4.73 9.38
CA ASN A 134 -6.30 4.09 10.66
C ASN A 134 -4.88 4.40 11.17
N GLU A 135 -3.90 4.54 10.28
CA GLU A 135 -2.55 4.93 10.68
C GLU A 135 -2.48 6.39 11.16
N TYR A 136 -3.21 7.30 10.52
CA TYR A 136 -3.39 8.66 11.02
C TYR A 136 -4.14 8.72 12.36
N VAL A 137 -5.12 7.84 12.59
CA VAL A 137 -5.79 7.68 13.89
C VAL A 137 -4.78 7.34 14.98
N GLN A 138 -3.90 6.36 14.74
CA GLN A 138 -2.86 5.96 15.70
C GLN A 138 -1.92 7.13 16.03
N LYS A 139 -1.60 7.97 15.04
CA LYS A 139 -0.80 9.20 15.22
C LYS A 139 -1.57 10.38 15.81
N LYS A 140 -2.88 10.23 16.08
CA LYS A 140 -3.79 11.29 16.55
C LYS A 140 -3.92 12.46 15.56
N GLU A 141 -3.67 12.21 14.28
CA GLU A 141 -3.84 13.17 13.18
C GLU A 141 -5.26 13.10 12.63
N TRP A 142 -6.22 13.54 13.44
CA TRP A 142 -7.66 13.32 13.19
C TRP A 142 -8.17 13.90 11.88
N ALA A 143 -7.64 15.06 11.45
CA ALA A 143 -8.02 15.69 10.19
C ALA A 143 -7.62 14.83 8.98
N ASN A 144 -6.38 14.34 8.96
CA ASN A 144 -5.88 13.44 7.92
C ASN A 144 -6.64 12.11 7.93
N ALA A 145 -6.94 11.56 9.12
CA ALA A 145 -7.75 10.35 9.24
C ALA A 145 -9.16 10.51 8.65
N VAL A 146 -9.83 11.64 8.93
CA VAL A 146 -11.14 11.98 8.34
C VAL A 146 -11.04 12.11 6.82
N GLU A 147 -10.01 12.77 6.31
CA GLU A 147 -9.79 12.89 4.86
C GLU A 147 -9.66 11.52 4.19
N GLN A 148 -8.84 10.63 4.76
CA GLN A 148 -8.64 9.30 4.17
C GLN A 148 -9.92 8.44 4.24
N MET A 149 -10.64 8.46 5.36
CA MET A 149 -11.88 7.70 5.50
C MET A 149 -13.00 8.26 4.59
N THR A 150 -13.02 9.57 4.36
CA THR A 150 -13.93 10.22 3.42
C THR A 150 -13.60 9.82 1.98
N ALA A 151 -12.32 9.82 1.59
CA ALA A 151 -11.87 9.36 0.28
C ALA A 151 -12.21 7.88 0.05
N ALA A 152 -12.05 7.03 1.07
CA ALA A 152 -12.46 5.62 0.99
C ALA A 152 -13.97 5.49 0.70
N LEU A 153 -14.82 6.24 1.39
CA LEU A 153 -16.28 6.25 1.18
C LEU A 153 -16.70 6.84 -0.17
N GLN A 154 -15.90 7.74 -0.76
CA GLN A 154 -16.16 8.22 -2.13
C GLN A 154 -15.93 7.12 -3.17
N LEU A 155 -14.96 6.24 -2.94
CA LEU A 155 -14.63 5.11 -3.82
C LEU A 155 -15.58 3.93 -3.62
N THR A 156 -15.90 3.62 -2.36
CA THR A 156 -16.86 2.56 -1.98
C THR A 156 -17.91 3.12 -1.04
N PRO A 157 -18.99 3.74 -1.57
CA PRO A 157 -20.04 4.33 -0.76
C PRO A 157 -20.85 3.33 0.07
N ARG A 158 -20.66 2.03 -0.15
CA ARG A 158 -21.34 0.94 0.57
C ARG A 158 -20.40 0.16 1.48
N ASP A 159 -19.49 0.86 2.16
CA ASP A 159 -18.67 0.29 3.23
C ASP A 159 -19.21 0.75 4.60
N GLU A 160 -19.93 -0.14 5.27
CA GLU A 160 -20.51 0.13 6.59
C GLU A 160 -19.43 0.41 7.66
N SER A 161 -18.30 -0.31 7.61
CA SER A 161 -17.21 -0.14 8.57
C SER A 161 -16.58 1.25 8.42
N ALA A 162 -16.37 1.72 7.19
CA ALA A 162 -15.83 3.04 6.93
C ALA A 162 -16.78 4.16 7.39
N HIS A 163 -18.11 4.00 7.25
CA HIS A 163 -19.08 4.96 7.81
C HIS A 163 -18.97 5.05 9.32
N PHE A 164 -18.95 3.90 10.01
CA PHE A 164 -18.87 3.86 11.46
C PHE A 164 -17.56 4.50 11.97
N ARG A 165 -16.43 4.18 11.34
CA ARG A 165 -15.13 4.78 11.69
C ARG A 165 -15.11 6.29 11.46
N LEU A 166 -15.67 6.77 10.35
CA LEU A 166 -15.74 8.21 10.07
C LEU A 166 -16.61 8.94 11.11
N ALA A 167 -17.76 8.36 11.49
CA ALA A 167 -18.60 8.91 12.54
C ALA A 167 -17.87 8.96 13.90
N GLN A 168 -17.16 7.89 14.28
CA GLN A 168 -16.33 7.88 15.48
C GLN A 168 -15.27 8.98 15.46
N LEU A 169 -14.59 9.19 14.32
CA LEU A 169 -13.60 10.25 14.17
C LEU A 169 -14.18 11.64 14.35
N TYR A 170 -15.41 11.89 13.88
CA TYR A 170 -16.10 13.14 14.12
C TYR A 170 -16.51 13.32 15.58
N LEU A 171 -17.00 12.26 16.24
CA LEU A 171 -17.35 12.29 17.67
C LEU A 171 -16.14 12.57 18.56
N PHE A 172 -14.98 11.95 18.28
CA PHE A 172 -13.73 12.25 19.01
C PHE A 172 -13.29 13.71 18.86
N GLN A 173 -13.61 14.34 17.73
CA GLN A 173 -13.37 15.76 17.49
C GLN A 173 -14.51 16.67 17.99
N GLN A 174 -15.52 16.12 18.66
CA GLN A 174 -16.74 16.84 19.09
C GLN A 174 -17.50 17.51 17.94
N LYS A 175 -17.33 17.01 16.72
CA LYS A 175 -18.05 17.45 15.52
C LYS A 175 -19.35 16.66 15.40
N PHE A 176 -20.35 17.03 16.18
CA PHE A 176 -21.61 16.28 16.29
C PHE A 176 -22.45 16.32 15.00
N ASP A 177 -22.57 17.47 14.32
CA ASP A 177 -23.39 17.55 13.10
C ASP A 177 -22.85 16.67 11.95
N PRO A 178 -21.53 16.67 11.65
CA PRO A 178 -20.97 15.73 10.69
C PRO A 178 -21.10 14.27 11.12
N ALA A 179 -20.92 13.96 12.41
CA ALA A 179 -21.09 12.59 12.92
C ALA A 179 -22.51 12.08 12.71
N PHE A 180 -23.52 12.89 13.08
CA PHE A 180 -24.93 12.58 12.89
C PHE A 180 -25.24 12.38 11.40
N SER A 181 -24.76 13.27 10.54
CA SER A 181 -24.98 13.20 9.09
C SER A 181 -24.42 11.90 8.48
N VAL A 182 -23.22 11.48 8.90
CA VAL A 182 -22.61 10.22 8.45
C VAL A 182 -23.41 9.00 8.92
N LEU A 183 -23.82 8.98 10.19
CA LEU A 183 -24.61 7.88 10.75
C LEU A 183 -26.01 7.79 10.15
N GLU A 184 -26.67 8.92 9.90
CA GLU A 184 -27.99 8.94 9.26
C GLU A 184 -27.92 8.40 7.82
N ASN A 185 -26.86 8.76 7.08
CA ASN A 185 -26.60 8.20 5.76
C ASN A 185 -26.35 6.69 5.84
N ALA A 186 -25.49 6.26 6.77
CA ALA A 186 -25.23 4.84 6.99
C ALA A 186 -26.51 4.06 7.32
N GLN A 187 -27.37 4.57 8.21
CA GLN A 187 -28.64 3.94 8.56
C GLN A 187 -29.58 3.80 7.35
N LYS A 188 -29.65 4.82 6.48
CA LYS A 188 -30.44 4.77 5.24
C LYS A 188 -29.92 3.68 4.29
N GLN A 189 -28.60 3.45 4.26
CA GLN A 189 -27.97 2.45 3.40
C GLN A 189 -27.96 1.03 4.00
N PHE A 190 -27.88 0.92 5.33
CA PHE A 190 -27.75 -0.31 6.10
C PHE A 190 -28.84 -0.40 7.19
N PRO A 191 -30.14 -0.48 6.81
CA PRO A 191 -31.24 -0.42 7.77
C PRO A 191 -31.30 -1.62 8.73
N SER A 192 -30.62 -2.72 8.41
CA SER A 192 -30.55 -3.93 9.24
C SER A 192 -29.40 -3.91 10.27
N SER A 193 -28.49 -2.95 10.17
CA SER A 193 -27.34 -2.79 11.07
C SER A 193 -27.56 -1.74 12.16
N ALA A 194 -28.75 -1.11 12.17
CA ALA A 194 -29.14 -0.03 13.07
C ALA A 194 -29.83 -0.53 14.36
#